data_AF-A0A955SK78-F1
#
_entry.id   AF-A0A955SK78-F1
#
_cell.length_a   1.000
_cell.length_b   1.000
_cell.length_c   1.000
_cell.angle_alpha   90.00
_cell.angle_beta   90.00
_cell.angle_gamma   90.00
#
_symmetry.space_group_name_H-M   'P 1'
#
loop_
_entity.id
_entity.type
_entity.pdbx_description
1 polymer ?
#
loop_
_entity_poly.entity_id
_entity_poly.type
_entity_poly.pdbx_seq_one_letter_code
_entity_poly.pdbx_strand_id
1 'polypeptide(L)'
;MAEWKVSGESAVYYTDDAALFSATRRLSRLEDPTQPVIDRNLAEQGDDVVFEPVAQVTKSFSLMGRPTDLTIRGQGFLFTDNTEFNHGSLGVQAGHHLTASTSLILRYFFSPDLFLGKNEIRPLEEPGGDPPTFEDEEVTTQYWAGGIAQQIPGV
;
A
#
# COMPACT_ATOMS: atom_id res chain seq x y z
N MET A 1 -14.83 -28.43 4.82
CA MET A 1 -15.04 -27.55 5.99
C MET A 1 -14.38 -26.22 5.71
N ALA A 2 -14.88 -25.11 6.25
CA ALA A 2 -14.21 -23.83 6.10
C ALA A 2 -13.11 -23.70 7.16
N GLU A 3 -11.91 -23.32 6.76
CA GLU A 3 -10.76 -23.11 7.64
C GLU A 3 -10.48 -21.62 7.77
N TRP A 4 -10.09 -21.20 8.97
CA TRP A 4 -9.66 -19.83 9.24
C TRP A 4 -8.20 -19.84 9.67
N LYS A 5 -7.43 -18.96 9.06
CA LYS A 5 -6.05 -18.68 9.44
C LYS A 5 -5.93 -17.20 9.79
N VAL A 6 -5.31 -16.91 10.92
CA VAL A 6 -5.00 -15.55 11.37
C VAL A 6 -3.50 -15.47 11.58
N SER A 7 -2.87 -14.42 11.07
CA SER A 7 -1.46 -14.13 11.30
C SER A 7 -1.26 -12.64 11.54
N GLY A 8 -0.25 -12.31 12.33
CA GLY A 8 0.19 -10.94 12.58
C GLY A 8 1.69 -10.89 12.47
N GLU A 9 2.19 -9.79 11.90
CA GLU A 9 3.61 -9.49 11.80
C GLU A 9 3.82 -8.05 12.24
N SER A 10 5.00 -7.76 12.77
CA SER A 10 5.36 -6.39 13.12
C SER A 10 6.84 -6.16 12.88
N ALA A 11 7.17 -4.99 12.37
CA ALA A 11 8.55 -4.56 12.19
C ALA A 11 8.76 -3.17 12.80
N VAL A 12 10.01 -2.90 13.19
CA VAL A 12 10.46 -1.57 13.59
C VAL A 12 11.62 -1.20 12.68
N TYR A 13 11.57 0.02 12.16
CA TYR A 13 12.60 0.57 11.31
C TYR A 13 13.13 1.86 11.91
N TYR A 14 14.38 2.17 11.59
CA TYR A 14 14.92 3.51 11.72
C TYR A 14 15.15 4.03 10.30
N THR A 15 14.81 5.30 10.07
CA THR A 15 15.06 6.02 8.83
C THR A 15 15.68 7.37 9.14
N ASP A 16 16.59 7.83 8.29
CA ASP A 16 17.15 9.18 8.32
C ASP A 16 16.31 10.20 7.53
N ASP A 17 15.32 9.71 6.78
CA ASP A 17 14.37 10.51 6.02
C ASP A 17 12.97 9.85 6.04
N ALA A 18 12.04 10.44 6.79
CA ALA A 18 10.69 9.91 6.96
C ALA A 18 9.87 9.92 5.66
N ALA A 19 10.00 11.00 4.87
CA ALA A 19 9.27 11.17 3.63
C ALA A 19 9.75 10.20 2.54
N LEU A 20 11.06 10.03 2.40
CA LEU A 20 11.64 9.05 1.47
C LEU A 20 11.32 7.61 1.90
N PHE A 21 11.34 7.33 3.21
CA PHE A 21 10.93 6.01 3.72
C PHE A 21 9.47 5.71 3.38
N SER A 22 8.57 6.66 3.63
CA SER A 22 7.15 6.52 3.29
C SER A 22 6.96 6.26 1.79
N ALA A 23 7.62 7.06 0.93
CA ALA A 23 7.53 6.92 -0.52
C ALA A 23 8.13 5.60 -1.06
N THR A 24 9.23 5.10 -0.48
CA THR A 24 9.87 3.85 -0.93
C THR A 24 9.15 2.59 -0.46
N ARG A 25 8.54 2.62 0.73
CA ARG A 25 7.71 1.50 1.19
C ARG A 25 6.49 1.28 0.30
N ARG A 26 5.93 2.36 -0.25
CA ARG A 26 4.91 2.32 -1.31
C ARG A 26 5.39 1.59 -2.57
N LEU A 27 6.60 1.91 -3.07
CA LEU A 27 7.17 1.29 -4.27
C LEU A 27 7.44 -0.22 -4.09
N SER A 28 7.94 -0.60 -2.93
CA SER A 28 8.49 -1.94 -2.71
C SER A 28 7.44 -3.04 -2.52
N ARG A 29 6.21 -2.72 -2.10
CA ARG A 29 5.33 -3.74 -1.51
C ARG A 29 4.07 -4.12 -2.27
N LEU A 30 3.66 -3.42 -3.32
CA LEU A 30 2.38 -3.74 -3.97
C LEU A 30 2.27 -3.60 -5.49
N GLU A 31 3.38 -3.50 -6.25
CA GLU A 31 3.30 -3.28 -7.70
C GLU A 31 2.32 -2.15 -8.07
N ASP A 32 2.15 -1.17 -7.17
CA ASP A 32 1.14 -0.13 -7.29
C ASP A 32 1.44 0.68 -8.56
N PRO A 33 0.60 0.55 -9.60
CA PRO A 33 0.86 1.18 -10.88
C PRO A 33 0.55 2.69 -10.85
N THR A 34 0.00 3.20 -9.76
CA THR A 34 -0.45 4.60 -9.63
C THR A 34 0.63 5.56 -9.09
N GLN A 35 1.90 5.17 -9.22
CA GLN A 35 3.04 5.88 -8.63
C GLN A 35 3.01 7.40 -8.89
N PRO A 36 2.94 8.24 -7.85
CA PRO A 36 3.29 9.64 -8.00
C PRO A 36 4.82 9.78 -8.05
N VAL A 37 5.26 10.76 -8.84
CA VAL A 37 6.67 11.13 -8.98
C VAL A 37 7.17 11.64 -7.63
N ILE A 38 8.26 11.06 -7.10
CA ILE A 38 8.92 11.60 -5.91
C ILE A 38 9.56 12.93 -6.32
N ASP A 39 8.99 14.04 -5.87
CA ASP A 39 9.61 15.36 -6.04
C ASP A 39 10.83 15.47 -5.12
N ARG A 40 11.88 16.17 -5.58
CA ARG A 40 13.11 16.40 -4.81
C ARG A 40 12.88 17.21 -3.54
N ASN A 41 11.77 17.94 -3.48
CA ASN A 41 11.34 18.71 -2.31
C ASN A 41 10.79 17.82 -1.17
N LEU A 42 10.60 16.52 -1.42
CA LEU A 42 10.19 15.53 -0.42
C LEU A 42 11.36 14.90 0.33
N ALA A 43 12.60 15.20 -0.03
CA ALA A 43 13.78 14.71 0.70
C ALA A 43 14.10 15.62 1.90
N GLU A 44 14.82 15.08 2.88
CA GLU A 44 15.34 15.77 4.07
C GLU A 44 14.28 16.12 5.14
N GLN A 45 13.22 15.32 5.26
CA GLN A 45 12.18 15.51 6.29
C GLN A 45 12.53 14.93 7.67
N GLY A 46 13.82 14.69 7.93
CA GLY A 46 14.32 14.27 9.25
C GLY A 46 14.22 12.77 9.51
N ASP A 47 14.87 12.36 10.59
CA ASP A 47 14.92 10.96 11.02
C ASP A 47 13.70 10.55 11.84
N ASP A 48 13.41 9.25 11.85
CA ASP A 48 12.30 8.71 12.63
C ASP A 48 12.47 7.21 12.94
N VAL A 49 11.74 6.76 13.96
CA VAL A 49 11.47 5.36 14.22
C VAL A 49 10.07 5.02 13.71
N VAL A 50 9.99 4.00 12.85
CA VAL A 50 8.74 3.60 12.22
C VAL A 50 8.33 2.22 12.69
N PHE A 51 7.15 2.12 13.31
CA PHE A 51 6.52 0.85 13.64
C PHE A 51 5.53 0.42 12.55
N GLU A 52 5.70 -0.79 12.05
CA GLU A 52 4.86 -1.36 10.99
C GLU A 52 4.08 -2.57 11.52
N PRO A 53 2.83 -2.40 11.98
CA PRO A 53 1.95 -3.51 12.28
C PRO A 53 1.30 -4.06 11.00
N VAL A 54 1.20 -5.39 10.91
CA VAL A 54 0.50 -6.11 9.86
C VAL A 54 -0.40 -7.17 10.48
N ALA A 55 -1.64 -7.24 10.02
CA ALA A 55 -2.57 -8.31 10.39
C ALA A 55 -3.19 -8.91 9.13
N GLN A 56 -3.36 -10.23 9.12
CA GLN A 56 -3.96 -10.95 8.02
C GLN A 56 -4.92 -12.02 8.52
N VAL A 57 -6.06 -12.11 7.85
CA VAL A 57 -7.05 -13.17 8.05
C VAL A 57 -7.34 -13.82 6.72
N THR A 58 -7.24 -15.14 6.66
CA THR A 58 -7.58 -15.94 5.48
C THR A 58 -8.69 -16.91 5.84
N LYS A 59 -9.73 -16.96 5.01
CA LYS A 59 -10.79 -17.95 5.06
C LYS A 59 -10.69 -18.85 3.83
N SER A 60 -10.46 -20.13 4.07
CA SER A 60 -10.39 -21.16 3.03
C SER A 60 -11.71 -21.94 3.01
N PHE A 61 -12.32 -22.10 1.84
CA PHE A 61 -13.58 -22.82 1.66
C PHE A 61 -13.66 -23.45 0.28
N SER A 62 -14.70 -24.27 0.05
CA SER A 62 -14.97 -24.84 -1.26
C SER A 62 -16.08 -24.05 -1.95
N LEU A 63 -15.80 -23.57 -3.16
CA LEU A 63 -16.78 -22.97 -4.06
C LEU A 63 -16.85 -23.84 -5.31
N MET A 64 -18.05 -24.29 -5.70
CA MET A 64 -18.23 -25.18 -6.87
C MET A 64 -17.34 -26.44 -6.82
N GLY A 65 -17.09 -26.98 -5.62
CA GLY A 65 -16.26 -28.17 -5.43
C GLY A 65 -14.74 -27.92 -5.55
N ARG A 66 -14.31 -26.66 -5.67
CA ARG A 66 -12.89 -26.27 -5.80
C ARG A 66 -12.44 -25.42 -4.61
N PRO A 67 -11.16 -25.46 -4.22
CA PRO A 67 -10.62 -24.59 -3.18
C PRO A 67 -10.70 -23.11 -3.56
N THR A 68 -11.08 -22.30 -2.57
CA THR A 68 -11.13 -20.84 -2.64
C THR A 68 -10.59 -20.25 -1.35
N ASP A 69 -9.71 -19.27 -1.47
CA ASP A 69 -9.17 -18.51 -0.35
C ASP A 69 -9.62 -17.05 -0.46
N LEU A 70 -10.19 -16.54 0.62
CA LEU A 70 -10.45 -15.11 0.80
C LEU A 70 -9.51 -14.59 1.88
N THR A 71 -8.65 -13.65 1.53
CA THR A 71 -7.68 -13.03 2.43
C THR A 71 -7.98 -11.55 2.59
N ILE A 72 -7.98 -11.08 3.83
CA ILE A 72 -8.02 -9.66 4.20
C ILE A 72 -6.72 -9.36 4.94
N ARG A 73 -5.99 -8.33 4.51
CA ARG A 73 -4.73 -7.89 5.10
C ARG A 73 -4.82 -6.40 5.44
N GLY A 74 -4.61 -6.05 6.70
CA GLY A 74 -4.43 -4.68 7.15
C GLY A 74 -2.95 -4.43 7.47
N GLN A 75 -2.48 -3.23 7.18
CA GLN A 75 -1.13 -2.79 7.48
C GLN A 75 -1.14 -1.31 7.87
N GLY A 76 -0.20 -0.89 8.71
CA GLY A 76 0.06 0.51 8.96
C GLY A 76 1.54 0.83 9.02
N PHE A 77 1.87 2.10 8.91
CA PHE A 77 3.16 2.67 9.25
C PHE A 77 2.92 3.79 10.25
N LEU A 78 3.53 3.67 11.42
CA LEU A 78 3.43 4.61 12.53
C LEU A 78 4.82 5.22 12.78
N PHE A 79 4.99 6.45 12.34
CA PHE A 79 6.09 7.37 12.58
C PHE A 79 5.93 8.00 13.97
N THR A 80 7.03 8.07 14.72
CA THR A 80 7.01 8.62 16.09
C THR A 80 7.05 10.14 16.11
N ASP A 81 7.94 10.73 15.32
CA ASP A 81 8.18 12.18 15.34
C ASP A 81 7.50 12.90 14.16
N ASN A 82 7.33 12.22 13.01
CA ASN A 82 6.70 12.77 11.80
C ASN A 82 5.32 12.12 11.55
N THR A 83 4.41 12.31 12.50
CA THR A 83 3.10 11.64 12.55
C THR A 83 2.17 11.93 11.36
N GLU A 84 2.43 12.99 10.60
CA GLU A 84 1.76 13.29 9.34
C GLU A 84 1.93 12.17 8.30
N PHE A 85 3.05 11.43 8.35
CA PHE A 85 3.28 10.27 7.48
C PHE A 85 2.59 9.00 7.99
N ASN A 86 1.85 9.04 9.10
CA ASN A 86 1.10 7.88 9.59
C ASN A 86 0.00 7.51 8.61
N HIS A 87 0.00 6.25 8.17
CA HIS A 87 -1.02 5.78 7.25
C HIS A 87 -1.31 4.30 7.44
N GLY A 88 -2.48 3.90 6.94
CA GLY A 88 -2.95 2.53 6.95
C GLY A 88 -3.37 2.10 5.55
N SER A 89 -3.29 0.80 5.29
CA SER A 89 -3.79 0.22 4.05
C SER A 89 -4.53 -1.08 4.30
N LEU A 90 -5.45 -1.37 3.39
CA LEU A 90 -6.28 -2.56 3.37
C LEU A 90 -6.14 -3.27 2.03
N GLY A 91 -5.77 -4.54 2.08
CA GLY A 91 -5.78 -5.45 0.94
C GLY A 91 -6.85 -6.52 1.11
N VAL A 92 -7.60 -6.79 0.04
CA VAL A 92 -8.50 -7.95 -0.05
C VAL A 92 -8.10 -8.77 -1.26
N GLN A 93 -7.93 -10.07 -1.08
CA GLN A 93 -7.59 -11.00 -2.17
C GLN A 93 -8.52 -12.20 -2.15
N ALA A 94 -9.11 -12.53 -3.30
CA ALA A 94 -9.81 -13.78 -3.54
C ALA A 94 -9.01 -14.62 -4.54
N GLY A 95 -8.61 -15.83 -4.13
CA GLY A 95 -8.01 -16.83 -5.00
C GLY A 95 -8.98 -18.00 -5.18
N HIS A 96 -9.24 -18.41 -6.43
CA HIS A 96 -10.12 -19.55 -6.72
C HIS A 96 -9.46 -20.51 -7.71
N HIS A 97 -9.38 -21.78 -7.36
CA HIS A 97 -8.84 -22.82 -8.23
C HIS A 97 -9.85 -23.17 -9.34
N LEU A 98 -9.49 -22.88 -10.59
CA LEU A 98 -10.27 -23.30 -11.77
C LEU A 98 -9.98 -24.77 -12.12
N THR A 99 -8.70 -25.14 -12.06
CA THR A 99 -8.21 -26.50 -12.27
C THR A 99 -7.20 -26.87 -11.19
N ALA A 100 -6.57 -28.05 -11.29
CA ALA A 100 -5.50 -28.43 -10.37
C ALA A 100 -4.24 -27.54 -10.52
N SER A 101 -4.05 -26.93 -11.70
CA SER A 101 -2.86 -26.16 -12.05
C SER A 101 -3.15 -24.69 -12.36
N THR A 102 -4.40 -24.25 -12.32
CA THR A 102 -4.80 -22.90 -12.73
C THR A 102 -5.71 -22.28 -11.69
N SER A 103 -5.38 -21.07 -11.27
CA SER A 103 -6.14 -20.30 -10.30
C SER A 103 -6.43 -18.89 -10.81
N LEU A 104 -7.63 -18.41 -10.58
CA LEU A 104 -8.00 -17.00 -10.75
C LEU A 104 -7.66 -16.26 -9.46
N ILE A 105 -7.08 -15.06 -9.59
CA ILE A 105 -6.77 -14.18 -8.48
C ILE A 105 -7.41 -12.83 -8.74
N LEU A 106 -8.18 -12.34 -7.77
CA LEU A 106 -8.71 -10.98 -7.73
C LEU A 106 -8.19 -10.29 -6.49
N ARG A 107 -7.70 -9.07 -6.64
CA ARG A 107 -7.18 -8.23 -5.56
C ARG A 107 -7.86 -6.87 -5.59
N TYR A 108 -8.14 -6.35 -4.40
CA TYR A 108 -8.49 -4.98 -4.16
C TYR A 108 -7.52 -4.40 -3.14
N PHE A 109 -7.11 -3.17 -3.37
CA PHE A 109 -6.27 -2.41 -2.46
C PHE A 109 -6.89 -1.04 -2.21
N PHE A 110 -6.76 -0.58 -0.97
CA PHE A 110 -7.22 0.72 -0.51
C PHE A 110 -6.26 1.30 0.52
N SER A 111 -5.86 2.56 0.34
CA SER A 111 -5.05 3.33 1.27
C SER A 111 -5.56 4.78 1.26
N PRO A 112 -6.31 5.21 2.29
CA PRO A 112 -6.82 6.57 2.37
C PRO A 112 -5.74 7.56 2.80
N ASP A 113 -5.94 8.82 2.42
CA ASP A 113 -5.34 10.02 3.02
C ASP A 113 -3.84 9.90 3.29
N LEU A 114 -3.10 9.37 2.31
CA LEU A 114 -1.66 9.21 2.42
C LEU A 114 -0.99 10.57 2.20
N PHE A 115 -0.41 11.13 3.25
CA PHE A 115 0.40 12.34 3.15
C PHE A 115 1.64 12.10 2.28
N LEU A 116 1.76 12.91 1.22
CA LEU A 116 2.85 12.87 0.26
C LEU A 116 3.93 13.90 0.57
N GLY A 117 3.61 14.92 1.37
CA GLY A 117 4.48 16.05 1.68
C GLY A 117 3.85 17.38 1.26
N LYS A 118 4.65 18.45 1.30
CA LYS A 118 4.20 19.79 0.92
C LYS A 118 4.60 20.11 -0.50
N ASN A 119 3.63 20.34 -1.37
CA ASN A 119 3.89 20.74 -2.75
C ASN A 119 3.81 22.25 -2.95
N GLU A 120 4.69 22.76 -3.81
CA GLU A 120 4.67 24.14 -4.26
C GLU A 120 3.48 24.34 -5.23
N ILE A 121 2.43 25.02 -4.79
CA ILE A 121 1.38 25.48 -5.70
C ILE A 121 1.84 26.82 -6.24
N ARG A 122 2.15 26.85 -7.54
CA ARG A 122 2.35 28.09 -8.27
C ARG A 122 0.99 28.62 -8.74
N PRO A 123 0.57 29.81 -8.28
CA PRO A 123 -0.55 30.50 -8.91
C PRO A 123 -0.24 30.66 -10.40
N LEU A 124 -1.22 30.40 -11.27
CA LEU A 124 -1.13 30.66 -12.71
C LEU A 124 -0.62 32.09 -12.89
N GLU A 125 0.50 32.26 -13.61
CA GLU A 125 1.28 33.49 -13.71
C GLU A 125 0.42 34.75 -13.92
N GLU A 126 0.08 35.46 -12.83
CA GLU A 126 -0.31 36.86 -12.89
C GLU A 126 0.93 37.73 -12.68
N PRO A 127 1.23 38.71 -13.56
CA PRO A 127 2.36 39.61 -13.37
C PRO A 127 2.19 40.43 -12.08
N GLY A 128 2.94 40.07 -11.04
CA GLY A 128 2.85 40.65 -9.69
C GLY A 128 2.17 39.75 -8.63
N GLY A 129 1.92 38.47 -8.95
CA GLY A 129 1.26 37.51 -8.07
C GLY A 129 2.04 37.12 -6.82
N ASP A 130 1.28 36.62 -5.83
CA ASP A 130 1.75 36.20 -4.51
C ASP A 130 2.89 35.16 -4.57
N PRO A 131 3.77 35.11 -3.54
CA PRO A 131 4.80 34.09 -3.44
C PRO A 131 4.17 32.68 -3.46
N PRO A 132 4.92 31.66 -3.93
CA PRO A 132 4.42 30.30 -3.97
C PRO A 132 3.96 29.84 -2.58
N THR A 133 2.77 29.25 -2.54
CA THR A 133 2.22 28.64 -1.33
C THR A 133 2.52 27.16 -1.32
N PHE A 134 2.88 26.64 -0.15
CA PHE A 134 3.07 25.21 0.07
C PHE A 134 1.80 24.65 0.68
N GLU A 135 1.18 23.68 0.02
CA GLU A 135 0.01 22.98 0.55
C GLU A 135 0.33 21.51 0.78
N ASP A 136 -0.31 20.95 1.80
CA ASP A 136 -0.25 19.54 2.13
C ASP A 136 -0.87 18.73 0.99
N GLU A 137 -0.08 17.82 0.39
CA GLU A 137 -0.57 16.89 -0.61
C GLU A 137 -0.91 15.56 0.07
N GLU A 138 -2.14 15.11 -0.12
CA GLU A 138 -2.60 13.80 0.30
C GLU A 138 -3.17 13.02 -0.89
N VAL A 139 -2.97 11.70 -0.91
CA VAL A 139 -3.52 10.83 -1.93
C VAL A 139 -4.29 9.68 -1.32
N THR A 140 -5.51 9.46 -1.79
CA THR A 140 -6.24 8.22 -1.55
C THR A 140 -6.03 7.29 -2.73
N THR A 141 -5.36 6.16 -2.50
CA THR A 141 -5.13 5.14 -3.53
C THR A 141 -6.16 4.03 -3.41
N GLN A 142 -6.76 3.66 -4.54
CA GLN A 142 -7.52 2.43 -4.65
C GLN A 142 -7.37 1.81 -6.03
N TYR A 143 -7.24 0.49 -6.08
CA TYR A 143 -7.20 -0.23 -7.35
C TYR A 143 -7.73 -1.65 -7.24
N TRP A 144 -8.09 -2.20 -8.39
CA TRP A 144 -8.39 -3.62 -8.58
C TRP A 144 -7.34 -4.23 -9.49
N ALA A 145 -6.89 -5.45 -9.16
CA ALA A 145 -6.01 -6.22 -10.01
C ALA A 145 -6.57 -7.64 -10.17
N GLY A 146 -6.58 -8.13 -11.39
CA GLY A 146 -7.02 -9.49 -11.74
C GLY A 146 -5.90 -10.23 -12.45
N GLY A 147 -5.74 -11.52 -12.16
CA GLY A 147 -4.71 -12.34 -12.77
C GLY A 147 -5.07 -13.82 -12.80
N ILE A 148 -4.37 -14.55 -13.65
CA ILE A 148 -4.44 -16.01 -13.71
C ILE A 148 -3.06 -16.55 -13.31
N ALA A 149 -3.01 -17.34 -12.26
CA ALA A 149 -1.82 -18.07 -11.87
C ALA A 149 -1.87 -19.48 -12.46
N GLN A 150 -0.78 -19.90 -13.09
CA GLN A 150 -0.64 -21.26 -13.61
C GLN A 150 0.61 -21.91 -13.03
N GLN A 151 0.44 -23.07 -12.42
CA GLN A 151 1.56 -23.90 -11.98
C GLN A 151 2.01 -24.78 -13.14
N ILE A 152 3.26 -24.63 -13.57
CA ILE A 152 3.85 -25.43 -14.65
C ILE A 152 4.55 -26.63 -14.01
N PRO A 153 4.12 -27.88 -14.26
CA PRO A 153 4.79 -29.05 -13.71
C PRO A 153 6.19 -29.22 -14.31
N GLY A 154 7.22 -29.30 -13.46
CA GLY A 154 8.58 -29.71 -13.89
C GLY A 154 9.66 -28.62 -13.95
N VAL A 155 9.45 -27.46 -13.32
CA VAL A 155 10.50 -26.48 -13.01
C VAL A 155 10.59 -26.32 -11.49
#